data_AF-A0A663NCV8-F1
#
_entry.id   AF-A0A663NCV8-F1
#
_cell.length_a   1.000
_cell.length_b   1.000
_cell.length_c   1.000
_cell.angle_alpha   90.00
_cell.angle_beta   90.00
_cell.angle_gamma   90.00
#
_symmetry.space_group_name_H-M   'P 1'
#
loop_
_entity.id
_entity.type
_entity.pdbx_description
1 polymer ?
#
loop_
_entity_poly.entity_id
_entity_poly.type
_entity_poly.pdbx_seq_one_letter_code
_entity_poly.pdbx_strand_id
1 'polypeptide(L)'
;MLAVSNVTVHHPLITALDLQEANRQHRTDSRANIVHGLSVLEICLIIAMKHLNDVYEGEPFNFQMVYNEFQKFIQRKAHSMYNFEKPVVMKAFEHLIQLELVKPIERPSVRAQREYLLMNLLLDNNQIMDALQAYPNCPTDVKQWAASSLSWL
;
A
#
# COMPACT_ATOMS: atom_id res chain seq x y z
N MET A 1 25.59 -8.47 -7.61
CA MET A 1 26.09 -9.34 -8.71
C MET A 1 24.95 -9.79 -9.62
N LEU A 2 24.14 -8.87 -10.18
CA LEU A 2 23.02 -9.24 -11.06
C LEU A 2 23.42 -9.33 -12.54
N ALA A 3 24.34 -8.49 -13.01
CA ALA A 3 24.83 -8.59 -14.39
C ALA A 3 25.68 -9.85 -14.63
N VAL A 4 26.43 -10.29 -13.61
CA VAL A 4 27.29 -11.49 -13.68
C VAL A 4 26.47 -12.78 -13.73
N SER A 5 25.27 -12.81 -13.11
CA SER A 5 24.41 -14.01 -13.14
C SER A 5 23.82 -14.31 -14.52
N ASN A 6 23.85 -13.36 -15.46
CA ASN A 6 23.41 -13.58 -16.83
C ASN A 6 24.49 -14.19 -17.73
N VAL A 7 25.73 -14.31 -17.23
CA VAL A 7 26.83 -14.92 -17.99
C VAL A 7 26.61 -16.43 -18.06
N THR A 8 26.50 -16.95 -19.29
CA THR A 8 26.32 -18.39 -19.57
C THR A 8 27.25 -18.83 -20.68
N VAL A 9 27.29 -20.14 -20.98
CA VAL A 9 28.06 -20.66 -22.13
C VAL A 9 27.60 -20.04 -23.46
N HIS A 10 26.31 -19.69 -23.58
CA HIS A 10 25.75 -19.04 -24.76
C HIS A 10 25.80 -17.50 -24.72
N HIS A 11 26.15 -16.92 -23.57
CA HIS A 11 26.31 -15.48 -23.35
C HIS A 11 27.54 -15.22 -22.46
N PRO A 12 28.77 -15.42 -22.98
CA PRO A 12 29.98 -15.51 -22.16
C PRO A 12 30.55 -14.16 -21.73
N LEU A 13 30.09 -13.05 -22.35
CA LEU A 13 30.59 -11.70 -22.08
C LEU A 13 29.45 -10.82 -21.58
N ILE A 14 29.74 -10.01 -20.58
CA ILE A 14 28.79 -8.99 -20.08
C ILE A 14 28.68 -7.88 -21.12
N THR A 15 27.45 -7.56 -21.50
CA THR A 15 27.14 -6.46 -22.43
C THR A 15 26.59 -5.24 -21.68
N ALA A 16 26.49 -4.12 -22.39
CA ALA A 16 25.83 -2.92 -21.87
C ALA A 16 24.36 -3.18 -21.50
N LEU A 17 23.67 -4.08 -22.23
CA LEU A 17 22.29 -4.46 -21.93
C LEU A 17 22.18 -5.19 -20.58
N ASP A 18 23.12 -6.08 -20.25
CA ASP A 18 23.12 -6.79 -18.97
C ASP A 18 23.27 -5.82 -17.79
N LEU A 19 24.11 -4.79 -17.96
CA LEU A 19 24.28 -3.73 -16.96
C LEU A 19 23.03 -2.86 -16.84
N GLN A 20 22.39 -2.51 -17.96
CA GLN A 20 21.14 -1.75 -17.95
C GLN A 20 20.01 -2.51 -17.26
N GLU A 21 19.87 -3.80 -17.55
CA GLU A 21 18.84 -4.66 -16.96
C GLU A 21 19.11 -4.90 -15.46
N ALA A 22 20.36 -5.16 -15.08
CA ALA A 22 20.75 -5.26 -13.67
C ALA A 22 20.47 -3.96 -12.91
N ASN A 23 20.72 -2.80 -13.53
CA ASN A 23 20.41 -1.51 -12.94
C ASN A 23 18.89 -1.29 -12.82
N ARG A 24 18.09 -1.72 -13.81
CA ARG A 24 16.63 -1.69 -13.76
C ARG A 24 16.10 -2.53 -12.60
N GLN A 25 16.63 -3.73 -12.41
CA GLN A 25 16.26 -4.61 -11.30
C GLN A 25 16.67 -4.03 -9.94
N HIS A 26 17.86 -3.42 -9.85
CA HIS A 26 18.31 -2.73 -8.63
C HIS A 26 17.45 -1.52 -8.27
N ARG A 27 16.91 -0.85 -9.27
CA ARG A 27 16.03 0.33 -9.12
C ARG A 27 14.57 -0.03 -8.95
N THR A 28 14.20 -1.30 -9.11
CA THR A 28 12.83 -1.72 -8.92
C THR A 28 12.49 -1.54 -7.45
N ASP A 29 11.52 -0.66 -7.19
CA ASP A 29 11.04 -0.40 -5.84
C ASP A 29 10.39 -1.66 -5.29
N SER A 30 11.07 -2.31 -4.36
CA SER A 30 10.62 -3.57 -3.76
C SER A 30 9.26 -3.42 -3.08
N ARG A 31 8.88 -2.22 -2.63
CA ARG A 31 7.60 -1.97 -1.98
C ARG A 31 6.46 -1.87 -3.00
N ALA A 32 6.69 -1.28 -4.17
CA ALA A 32 5.71 -1.24 -5.25
C ALA A 32 5.30 -2.66 -5.70
N ASN A 33 6.27 -3.58 -5.77
CA ASN A 33 6.00 -4.99 -6.07
C ASN A 33 5.14 -5.70 -5.02
N ILE A 34 5.32 -5.38 -3.73
CA ILE A 34 4.50 -5.93 -2.65
C ILE A 34 3.05 -5.45 -2.80
N VAL A 35 2.85 -4.17 -3.15
CA VAL A 35 1.50 -3.60 -3.33
C VAL A 35 0.71 -4.31 -4.43
N HIS A 36 1.37 -4.81 -5.49
CA HIS A 36 0.71 -5.62 -6.53
C HIS A 36 0.10 -6.94 -6.03
N GLY A 37 0.62 -7.50 -4.93
CA GLY A 37 0.14 -8.75 -4.34
C GLY A 37 -0.98 -8.56 -3.32
N LEU A 38 -1.36 -7.33 -2.99
CA LEU A 38 -2.37 -7.04 -1.98
C LEU A 38 -3.79 -7.33 -2.48
N SER A 39 -4.68 -7.68 -1.57
CA SER A 39 -6.12 -7.74 -1.86
C SER A 39 -6.71 -6.34 -2.09
N VAL A 40 -7.87 -6.28 -2.75
CA VAL A 40 -8.60 -5.02 -2.95
C VAL A 40 -8.93 -4.33 -1.61
N LEU A 41 -9.24 -5.11 -0.56
CA LEU A 41 -9.50 -4.55 0.78
C LEU A 41 -8.27 -3.83 1.33
N GLU A 42 -7.10 -4.45 1.23
CA GLU A 42 -5.84 -3.86 1.69
C GLU A 42 -5.45 -2.62 0.90
N ILE A 43 -5.67 -2.63 -0.41
CA ILE A 43 -5.51 -1.46 -1.27
C ILE A 43 -6.44 -0.32 -0.81
N CYS A 44 -7.71 -0.63 -0.51
CA CYS A 44 -8.64 0.36 0.04
C CYS A 44 -8.16 0.94 1.37
N LEU A 45 -7.55 0.14 2.24
CA LEU A 45 -6.98 0.62 3.49
C LEU A 45 -5.76 1.51 3.26
N ILE A 46 -4.88 1.18 2.31
CA ILE A 46 -3.76 2.05 1.92
C ILE A 46 -4.27 3.40 1.40
N ILE A 47 -5.33 3.39 0.58
CA ILE A 47 -5.95 4.63 0.09
C ILE A 47 -6.55 5.45 1.24
N ALA A 48 -7.23 4.81 2.20
CA ALA A 48 -7.71 5.49 3.40
C ALA A 48 -6.56 6.14 4.19
N MET A 49 -5.44 5.43 4.38
CA MET A 49 -4.25 5.98 5.05
C MET A 49 -3.62 7.13 4.26
N LYS A 50 -3.53 7.01 2.94
CA LYS A 50 -3.10 8.08 2.04
C LYS A 50 -3.93 9.35 2.26
N HIS A 51 -5.25 9.22 2.27
CA HIS A 51 -6.16 10.33 2.51
C HIS A 51 -5.99 10.95 3.90
N LEU A 52 -5.80 10.14 4.94
CA LEU A 52 -5.50 10.65 6.28
C LEU A 52 -4.18 11.43 6.29
N ASN A 53 -3.13 10.92 5.66
CA ASN A 53 -1.86 11.64 5.53
C ASN A 53 -2.04 12.97 4.78
N ASP A 54 -2.81 13.00 3.70
CA ASP A 54 -3.04 14.23 2.93
C ASP A 54 -3.84 15.26 3.75
N VAL A 55 -4.84 14.83 4.53
CA VAL A 55 -5.73 15.70 5.33
C VAL A 55 -5.05 16.22 6.58
N TYR A 56 -4.28 15.36 7.26
CA TYR A 56 -3.63 15.68 8.53
C TYR A 56 -2.14 15.96 8.35
N GLU A 57 -1.70 16.34 7.14
CA GLU A 57 -0.33 16.79 6.86
C GLU A 57 0.77 15.80 7.30
N GLY A 58 0.51 14.50 7.15
CA GLY A 58 1.43 13.43 7.51
C GLY A 58 1.43 13.04 8.99
N GLU A 59 0.51 13.59 9.79
CA GLU A 59 0.32 13.16 11.17
C GLU A 59 -0.11 11.67 11.24
N PRO A 60 0.29 10.96 12.30
CA PRO A 60 -0.01 9.54 12.42
C PRO A 60 -1.49 9.25 12.63
N PHE A 61 -1.89 8.02 12.30
CA PHE A 61 -3.28 7.56 12.42
C PHE A 61 -3.35 6.25 13.19
N ASN A 62 -4.54 5.92 13.72
CA ASN A 62 -4.83 4.61 14.28
C ASN A 62 -5.84 3.84 13.40
N PHE A 63 -6.08 2.56 13.72
CA PHE A 63 -7.00 1.72 12.97
C PHE A 63 -8.42 2.30 12.92
N GLN A 64 -8.90 2.92 14.00
CA GLN A 64 -10.26 3.46 14.03
C GLN A 64 -10.43 4.62 13.03
N MET A 65 -9.42 5.48 12.87
CA MET A 65 -9.42 6.54 11.87
C MET A 65 -9.45 5.97 10.44
N VAL A 66 -8.59 4.99 10.16
CA VAL A 66 -8.53 4.31 8.86
C VAL A 66 -9.85 3.61 8.54
N TYR A 67 -10.42 2.88 9.51
CA TYR A 67 -11.71 2.21 9.37
C TYR A 67 -12.83 3.21 9.08
N ASN A 68 -12.88 4.34 9.79
CA ASN A 68 -13.87 5.38 9.57
C ASN A 68 -13.75 5.97 8.15
N GLU A 69 -12.54 6.24 7.68
CA GLU A 69 -12.32 6.77 6.32
C GLU A 69 -12.71 5.74 5.25
N PHE A 70 -12.39 4.47 5.46
CA PHE A 70 -12.86 3.37 4.61
C PHE A 70 -14.40 3.25 4.60
N GLN A 71 -15.05 3.41 5.75
CA GLN A 71 -16.52 3.38 5.83
C GLN A 71 -17.18 4.52 5.03
N LYS A 72 -16.57 5.72 4.98
CA LYS A 72 -17.07 6.81 4.12
C LYS A 72 -17.07 6.41 2.65
N PHE A 73 -16.08 5.66 2.20
CA PHE A 73 -16.03 5.13 0.83
C PHE A 73 -17.18 4.16 0.54
N ILE A 74 -17.41 3.18 1.44
CA ILE A 74 -18.49 2.19 1.29
C ILE A 74 -19.85 2.89 1.23
N GLN A 75 -20.12 3.80 2.17
CA GLN A 75 -21.40 4.49 2.29
C GLN A 75 -21.75 5.30 1.03
N ARG A 76 -20.75 5.89 0.38
CA ARG A 76 -20.94 6.69 -0.85
C ARG A 76 -21.21 5.85 -2.09
N LYS A 77 -20.68 4.62 -2.15
CA LYS A 77 -20.72 3.81 -3.38
C LYS A 77 -21.89 2.83 -3.45
N ALA A 78 -22.74 2.71 -2.43
CA ALA A 78 -23.97 1.88 -2.39
C ALA A 78 -23.81 0.38 -2.78
N HIS A 79 -22.60 -0.06 -3.13
CA HIS A 79 -22.29 -1.42 -3.54
C HIS A 79 -21.90 -2.24 -2.30
N SER A 80 -22.68 -3.27 -2.01
CA SER A 80 -22.47 -4.21 -0.90
C SER A 80 -21.15 -4.99 -0.97
N MET A 81 -20.43 -4.92 -2.10
CA MET A 81 -19.22 -5.71 -2.37
C MET A 81 -18.05 -5.42 -1.41
N TYR A 82 -18.04 -4.26 -0.76
CA TYR A 82 -16.97 -3.86 0.17
C TYR A 82 -17.42 -3.85 1.63
N ASN A 83 -18.62 -4.35 1.94
CA ASN A 83 -19.15 -4.36 3.29
C ASN A 83 -18.57 -5.51 4.12
N PHE A 84 -17.30 -5.38 4.50
CA PHE A 84 -16.60 -6.33 5.36
C PHE A 84 -16.85 -6.04 6.83
N GLU A 85 -16.97 -7.09 7.64
CA GLU A 85 -17.04 -6.95 9.09
C GLU A 85 -15.74 -6.35 9.66
N LYS A 86 -15.84 -5.52 10.72
CA LYS A 86 -14.68 -4.87 11.37
C LYS A 86 -13.52 -5.84 11.68
N PRO A 87 -13.73 -7.09 12.15
CA PRO A 87 -12.64 -8.05 12.36
C PRO A 87 -11.88 -8.45 11.09
N VAL A 88 -12.57 -8.54 9.95
CA VAL A 88 -11.93 -8.84 8.65
C VAL A 88 -11.06 -7.66 8.20
N VAL A 89 -11.56 -6.44 8.39
CA VAL A 89 -10.80 -5.22 8.11
C VAL A 89 -9.58 -5.08 9.02
N MET A 90 -9.73 -5.43 10.30
CA MET A 90 -8.60 -5.48 11.24
C MET A 90 -7.54 -6.49 10.79
N LYS A 91 -7.94 -7.68 10.33
CA LYS A 91 -6.99 -8.69 9.85
C LYS A 91 -6.22 -8.21 8.62
N ALA A 92 -6.87 -7.52 7.69
CA ALA A 92 -6.20 -6.90 6.55
C ALA A 92 -5.20 -5.82 7.00
N PHE A 93 -5.57 -4.99 7.98
CA PHE A 93 -4.68 -3.98 8.55
C PHE A 93 -3.46 -4.62 9.25
N GLU A 94 -3.65 -5.69 10.02
CA GLU A 94 -2.56 -6.45 10.65
C GLU A 94 -1.62 -7.07 9.60
N HIS A 95 -2.16 -7.53 8.46
CA HIS A 95 -1.34 -8.03 7.37
C HIS A 95 -0.48 -6.93 6.74
N LEU A 96 -1.02 -5.71 6.55
CA LEU A 96 -0.23 -4.56 6.09
C LEU A 96 0.93 -4.20 7.04
N ILE A 97 0.72 -4.37 8.36
CA ILE A 97 1.78 -4.21 9.36
C ILE A 97 2.84 -5.32 9.22
N GLN A 98 2.41 -6.57 9.05
CA GLN A 98 3.31 -7.70 8.85
C GLN A 98 4.19 -7.55 7.60
N LEU A 99 3.67 -6.92 6.55
CA LEU A 99 4.40 -6.59 5.32
C LEU A 99 5.29 -5.35 5.45
N GLU A 100 5.35 -4.72 6.63
CA GLU A 100 6.08 -3.48 6.88
C GLU A 100 5.68 -2.34 5.93
N LEU A 101 4.43 -2.31 5.49
CA LEU A 101 3.86 -1.17 4.76
C LEU A 101 3.29 -0.12 5.72
N VAL A 102 2.98 -0.54 6.95
CA VAL A 102 2.50 0.30 8.04
C VAL A 102 3.30 -0.06 9.30
N LYS A 103 3.74 0.94 10.07
CA LYS A 103 4.49 0.70 11.32
C LYS A 103 3.94 1.49 12.50
N PRO A 104 3.99 0.94 13.73
CA PRO A 104 3.80 1.71 14.94
C PRO A 104 4.87 2.80 15.10
N ILE A 105 4.48 3.95 15.64
CA ILE A 105 5.45 4.99 16.04
C ILE A 105 6.25 4.52 17.26
N GLU A 106 5.56 3.87 18.19
CA GLU A 106 6.11 3.43 19.46
C GLU A 106 5.99 1.91 19.61
N ARG A 107 6.84 1.33 20.44
CA ARG A 107 6.73 -0.09 20.78
C ARG A 107 5.40 -0.31 21.52
N PRO A 108 4.55 -1.23 21.05
CA PRO A 108 3.27 -1.50 21.69
C PRO A 108 3.47 -1.87 23.17
N SER A 109 2.85 -1.11 24.06
CA SER A 109 2.72 -1.52 25.46
C SER A 109 1.83 -2.75 25.56
N VAL A 110 2.12 -3.67 26.48
CA VAL A 110 1.31 -4.86 26.76
C VAL A 110 -0.15 -4.51 27.10
N ARG A 111 -0.41 -3.27 27.52
CA ARG A 111 -1.75 -2.78 27.89
C ARG A 111 -2.45 -1.98 26.79
N ALA A 112 -1.77 -1.67 25.69
CA ALA A 112 -2.35 -0.85 24.63
C ALA A 112 -3.28 -1.69 23.75
N GLN A 113 -4.49 -1.19 23.52
CA GLN A 113 -5.43 -1.79 22.58
C GLN A 113 -4.95 -1.53 21.15
N ARG A 114 -4.84 -2.59 20.34
CA ARG A 114 -4.28 -2.53 18.97
C ARG A 114 -4.95 -1.49 18.08
N GLU A 115 -6.27 -1.31 18.21
CA GLU A 115 -7.03 -0.39 17.36
C GLU A 115 -6.73 1.09 17.60
N TYR A 116 -6.12 1.43 18.74
CA TYR A 116 -5.78 2.80 19.12
C TYR A 116 -4.28 3.11 19.05
N LEU A 117 -3.45 2.15 18.66
CA LEU A 117 -2.04 2.37 18.43
C LEU A 117 -1.84 3.31 17.23
N LEU A 118 -1.00 4.32 17.41
CA LEU A 118 -0.64 5.25 16.35
C LEU A 118 0.40 4.63 15.43
N MET A 119 0.17 4.79 14.12
CA MET A 119 0.91 4.16 13.04
C MET A 119 1.24 5.17 11.95
N ASN A 120 2.31 4.91 11.21
CA ASN A 120 2.71 5.62 10.00
C ASN A 120 2.66 4.72 8.78
N LEU A 121 2.18 5.24 7.65
CA LEU A 121 2.30 4.62 6.34
C LEU A 121 3.74 4.74 5.83
N LEU A 122 4.31 3.66 5.29
CA LEU A 122 5.68 3.61 4.76
C LEU A 122 5.73 3.63 3.23
N LEU A 123 4.67 4.14 2.61
CA LEU A 123 4.54 4.38 1.19
C LEU A 123 4.30 5.87 0.96
N ASP A 124 4.98 6.43 -0.03
CA ASP A 124 4.70 7.77 -0.53
C ASP A 124 3.56 7.76 -1.56
N ASN A 125 3.06 8.96 -1.87
CA ASN A 125 1.95 9.14 -2.80
C ASN A 125 2.24 8.60 -4.20
N ASN A 126 3.47 8.71 -4.70
CA ASN A 126 3.82 8.21 -6.03
C ASN A 126 3.84 6.69 -6.05
N GLN A 127 4.43 6.05 -5.03
CA GLN A 127 4.45 4.60 -4.88
C GLN A 127 3.04 4.00 -4.87
N ILE A 128 2.10 4.64 -4.18
CA ILE A 128 0.70 4.20 -4.12
C ILE A 128 0.02 4.34 -5.49
N MET A 129 0.17 5.50 -6.14
CA MET A 129 -0.47 5.76 -7.43
C MET A 129 0.09 4.89 -8.55
N ASP A 130 1.41 4.70 -8.60
CA ASP A 130 2.07 3.83 -9.58
C ASP A 130 1.63 2.37 -9.38
N ALA A 131 1.56 1.90 -8.13
CA ALA A 131 1.10 0.54 -7.85
C ALA A 131 -0.37 0.34 -8.23
N LEU A 132 -1.24 1.33 -8.01
CA LEU A 132 -2.65 1.30 -8.43
C LEU A 132 -2.82 1.26 -9.96
N GLN A 133 -1.94 1.95 -10.70
CA GLN A 133 -1.97 1.92 -12.16
C GLN A 133 -1.66 0.52 -12.70
N ALA A 134 -0.66 -0.15 -12.12
CA ALA A 134 -0.25 -1.50 -12.52
C ALA A 134 -1.01 -2.63 -11.79
N TYR A 135 -1.95 -2.32 -10.88
CA TYR A 135 -2.77 -3.32 -10.18
C TYR A 135 -3.72 -4.05 -11.14
N PRO A 136 -3.62 -5.39 -11.29
CA PRO A 136 -4.46 -6.16 -12.21
C PRO A 136 -5.95 -6.06 -11.85
N ASN A 137 -6.81 -5.80 -12.84
CA ASN A 137 -8.27 -5.74 -12.66
C ASN A 137 -8.74 -4.83 -11.50
N CYS A 138 -8.00 -3.76 -11.20
CA CYS A 138 -8.36 -2.83 -10.14
C CYS A 138 -9.76 -2.24 -10.39
N PRO A 139 -10.70 -2.35 -9.42
CA PRO A 139 -12.04 -1.78 -9.56
C PRO A 139 -11.99 -0.27 -9.85
N THR A 140 -12.83 0.18 -10.77
CA THR A 140 -12.80 1.58 -11.26
C THR A 140 -13.14 2.58 -10.17
N ASP A 141 -14.05 2.24 -9.28
CA ASP A 141 -14.44 3.04 -8.12
C ASP A 141 -13.32 3.21 -7.10
N VAL A 142 -12.49 2.18 -6.90
CA VAL A 142 -11.28 2.24 -6.06
C VAL A 142 -10.25 3.20 -6.68
N LYS A 143 -10.00 3.10 -8.00
CA LYS A 143 -9.12 4.04 -8.73
C LYS A 143 -9.61 5.48 -8.65
N GLN A 144 -10.91 5.70 -8.84
CA GLN A 144 -11.52 7.02 -8.72
C GLN A 144 -11.39 7.58 -7.30
N TRP A 145 -11.57 6.74 -6.28
CA TRP A 145 -11.44 7.16 -4.89
C TRP A 145 -10.00 7.53 -4.55
N ALA A 146 -9.01 6.78 -5.02
CA ALA A 146 -7.59 7.12 -4.81
C ALA A 146 -7.19 8.46 -5.45
N ALA A 147 -7.76 8.77 -6.62
CA ALA A 147 -7.51 10.02 -7.35
C ALA A 147 -8.29 11.21 -6.77
N SER A 148 -9.34 10.97 -5.99
CA SER A 148 -10.05 12.06 -5.33
C SER A 148 -9.20 12.59 -4.18
N SER A 149 -8.49 13.70 -4.42
CA SER A 149 -8.11 14.60 -3.33
C SER A 149 -9.38 14.91 -2.55
N LEU A 150 -9.35 14.92 -1.21
CA LEU A 150 -10.51 15.28 -0.38
C LEU A 150 -10.97 16.73 -0.68
N SER A 151 -11.65 16.95 -1.80
CA SER A 151 -12.34 18.19 -2.15
C SER A 151 -13.76 18.14 -1.60
N TRP A 152 -13.94 17.74 -0.35
CA TRP A 152 -15.27 17.52 0.24
C TRP A 152 -15.31 17.74 1.76
N LEU A 153 -14.61 18.80 2.22
CA LEU A 153 -15.16 19.61 3.32
C LEU A 153 -16.25 20.51 2.76
#